data_AF-A0A4R6UCQ3-F1
#
_entry.id   AF-A0A4R6UCQ3-F1
#
_cell.length_a   1.000
_cell.length_b   1.000
_cell.length_c   1.000
_cell.angle_alpha   90.00
_cell.angle_beta   90.00
_cell.angle_gamma   90.00
#
_symmetry.space_group_name_H-M   'P 1'
#
loop_
_entity.id
_entity.type
_entity.pdbx_description
1 polymer ?
#
loop_
_entity_poly.entity_id
_entity_poly.type
_entity_poly.pdbx_seq_one_letter_code
_entity_poly.pdbx_strand_id
1 'polypeptide(L)'
;MMNWSKGWLDQEILGHPVQFYWEFNEQDFILKVRLFQDNQLAKTDLKQLRTDISSLCDGVTDSKGKPTRHTYGLYNSLYKWSFDFKECEFKDIMNNVQSITDTIHPLLEQYGTESREND
;
A
#
# COMPACT_ATOMS: atom_id res chain seq x y z
N MET A 1 -16.73 -5.83 5.57
CA MET A 1 -15.42 -6.31 5.07
C MET A 1 -15.62 -6.59 3.59
N MET A 2 -15.13 -5.74 2.70
CA MET A 2 -15.26 -6.00 1.26
C MET A 2 -14.27 -7.11 0.89
N ASN A 3 -14.78 -8.17 0.24
CA ASN A 3 -13.98 -9.26 -0.29
C ASN A 3 -13.25 -8.76 -1.55
N TRP A 4 -12.12 -8.11 -1.38
CA TRP A 4 -11.21 -7.88 -2.49
C TRP A 4 -10.31 -9.11 -2.60
N SER A 5 -10.21 -9.67 -3.80
CA SER A 5 -9.39 -10.85 -4.08
C SER A 5 -7.92 -10.67 -3.68
N LYS A 6 -7.48 -9.42 -3.54
CA LYS A 6 -6.11 -8.96 -3.25
C LYS A 6 -6.02 -8.31 -1.88
N GLY A 7 -6.51 -9.01 -0.84
CA GLY A 7 -6.67 -8.46 0.51
C GLY A 7 -5.34 -8.19 1.24
N TRP A 8 -4.60 -9.25 1.52
CA TRP A 8 -3.34 -9.20 2.28
C TRP A 8 -2.24 -9.82 1.44
N LEU A 9 -1.04 -9.26 1.52
CA LEU A 9 0.14 -9.74 0.80
C LEU A 9 1.33 -9.82 1.76
N ASP A 10 1.75 -11.04 2.06
CA ASP A 10 2.93 -11.32 2.86
C ASP A 10 4.19 -11.13 2.01
N GLN A 11 5.16 -10.38 2.53
CA GLN A 11 6.44 -10.13 1.88
C GLN A 11 7.58 -10.13 2.88
N GLU A 12 8.80 -10.20 2.35
CA GLU A 12 10.01 -10.02 3.12
C GLU A 12 10.81 -8.88 2.50
N ILE A 13 11.10 -7.86 3.29
CA ILE A 13 11.85 -6.68 2.85
C ILE A 13 13.09 -6.60 3.72
N LEU A 14 14.28 -6.72 3.11
CA LEU A 14 15.57 -6.68 3.81
C LEU A 14 15.64 -7.69 4.96
N GLY A 15 15.17 -8.92 4.75
CA GLY A 15 15.11 -9.96 5.80
C GLY A 15 14.04 -9.77 6.87
N HIS A 16 13.18 -8.75 6.76
CA HIS A 16 12.09 -8.51 7.71
C HIS A 16 10.73 -8.92 7.11
N PRO A 17 9.97 -9.80 7.77
CA PRO A 17 8.61 -10.10 7.33
C PRO A 17 7.76 -8.84 7.48
N VAL A 18 6.98 -8.55 6.46
CA VAL A 18 6.00 -7.48 6.44
C VAL A 18 4.74 -7.97 5.76
N GLN A 19 3.64 -7.26 5.98
CA GLN A 19 2.36 -7.64 5.41
C GLN A 19 1.66 -6.41 4.87
N PHE A 20 1.55 -6.31 3.55
CA PHE A 20 0.80 -5.27 2.88
C PHE A 20 -0.69 -5.59 2.93
N TYR A 21 -1.50 -4.56 3.11
CA TYR A 21 -2.95 -4.70 3.06
C TYR A 21 -3.58 -3.36 2.71
N TRP A 22 -4.84 -3.45 2.28
CA TRP A 22 -5.60 -2.28 1.91
C TRP A 22 -6.67 -1.96 2.94
N GLU A 23 -6.89 -0.68 3.20
CA GLU A 23 -7.94 -0.19 4.07
C GLU A 23 -8.75 0.89 3.36
N PHE A 24 -10.07 0.74 3.36
CA PHE A 24 -10.98 1.83 3.02
C PHE A 24 -11.53 2.42 4.32
N ASN A 25 -11.22 3.67 4.60
CA ASN A 25 -11.66 4.37 5.80
C ASN A 25 -12.26 5.72 5.44
N GLU A 26 -13.52 5.93 5.83
CA GLU A 26 -14.33 7.10 5.44
C GLU A 26 -14.37 7.30 3.92
N GLN A 27 -13.53 8.22 3.42
CA GLN A 27 -13.39 8.61 2.03
C GLN A 27 -11.99 8.31 1.48
N ASP A 28 -11.09 7.77 2.30
CA ASP A 28 -9.73 7.45 1.92
C ASP A 28 -9.59 5.95 1.67
N PHE A 29 -8.99 5.64 0.52
CA PHE A 29 -8.48 4.33 0.21
C PHE A 29 -6.97 4.29 0.42
N ILE A 30 -6.48 3.38 1.26
CA ILE A 30 -5.13 3.45 1.84
C ILE A 30 -4.41 2.13 1.64
N LEU A 31 -3.20 2.18 1.07
CA LEU A 31 -2.23 1.09 1.13
C LEU A 31 -1.47 1.18 2.46
N LYS A 32 -1.47 0.09 3.21
CA LYS A 32 -0.80 -0.02 4.50
C LYS A 32 0.17 -1.18 4.53
N VAL A 33 1.12 -1.12 5.46
CA VAL A 33 1.99 -2.22 5.83
C VAL A 33 1.91 -2.47 7.33
N ARG A 34 1.79 -3.73 7.69
CA ARG A 34 1.96 -4.23 9.05
C ARG A 34 3.39 -4.71 9.23
N LEU A 35 4.02 -4.28 10.31
CA LEU A 35 5.32 -4.77 10.74
C LEU A 35 5.11 -5.77 11.89
N PHE A 36 5.99 -6.75 12.05
CA PHE A 36 5.91 -7.72 13.15
C PHE A 36 6.80 -7.27 14.32
N GLN A 37 6.31 -7.39 15.56
CA GLN A 37 7.01 -6.85 16.75
C GLN A 37 8.40 -7.45 16.96
N ASP A 38 8.55 -8.75 16.71
CA ASP A 38 9.79 -9.49 17.03
C ASP A 38 10.88 -9.30 15.97
N ASN A 39 10.53 -8.79 14.78
CA ASN A 39 11.47 -8.55 13.68
C ASN A 39 11.05 -7.32 12.86
N GLN A 40 10.97 -6.17 13.54
CA GLN A 40 10.45 -4.94 12.95
C GLN A 40 11.48 -4.25 12.06
N LEU A 41 11.05 -3.94 10.84
CA LEU A 41 11.80 -3.13 9.88
C LEU A 41 12.17 -1.75 10.49
N ALA A 42 13.43 -1.33 10.36
CA ALA A 42 13.90 -0.11 11.02
C ALA A 42 13.20 1.15 10.49
N LYS A 43 13.23 2.24 11.28
CA LYS A 43 12.60 3.52 10.88
C LYS A 43 13.14 4.07 9.55
N THR A 44 14.44 3.92 9.32
CA THR A 44 15.11 4.35 8.08
C THR A 44 14.63 3.55 6.89
N ASP A 45 14.51 2.23 7.07
CA ASP A 45 14.10 1.31 6.01
C ASP A 45 12.62 1.50 5.71
N LEU A 46 11.80 1.79 6.73
CA LEU A 46 10.37 2.10 6.53
C LEU A 46 10.22 3.40 5.76
N LYS A 47 11.10 4.38 6.00
CA LYS A 47 11.12 5.62 5.22
C LYS A 47 11.51 5.36 3.77
N GLN A 48 12.47 4.46 3.53
CA GLN A 48 12.84 4.07 2.18
C GLN A 48 11.68 3.34 1.48
N LEU A 49 11.09 2.34 2.14
CA LEU A 49 9.92 1.63 1.65
C LEU A 49 8.78 2.58 1.27
N ARG A 50 8.51 3.60 2.09
CA ARG A 50 7.50 4.64 1.77
C ARG A 50 7.83 5.39 0.48
N THR A 51 9.10 5.69 0.26
CA THR A 51 9.57 6.38 -0.95
C THR A 51 9.35 5.49 -2.17
N ASP A 52 9.80 4.24 -2.10
CA ASP A 52 9.71 3.28 -3.19
C ASP A 52 8.24 3.00 -3.57
N ILE A 53 7.39 2.74 -2.56
CA ILE A 53 5.96 2.55 -2.78
C ILE A 53 5.30 3.80 -3.35
N SER A 54 5.71 5.00 -2.92
CA SER A 54 5.15 6.24 -3.49
C SER A 54 5.50 6.36 -4.97
N SER A 55 6.76 6.08 -5.35
CA SER A 55 7.18 6.08 -6.75
C SER A 55 6.45 5.03 -7.59
N LEU A 56 6.21 3.84 -7.04
CA LEU A 56 5.38 2.81 -7.68
C LEU A 56 3.94 3.29 -7.91
N CYS A 57 3.32 3.91 -6.91
CA CYS A 57 1.95 4.41 -7.02
C CYS A 57 1.82 5.58 -8.01
N ASP A 58 2.76 6.53 -7.95
CA ASP A 58 2.75 7.75 -8.79
C ASP A 58 2.93 7.42 -10.29
N GLY A 59 3.63 6.34 -10.63
CA GLY A 59 3.91 5.96 -12.01
C GLY A 59 2.79 5.20 -12.72
N VAL A 60 1.72 4.84 -12.02
CA VAL A 60 0.86 3.71 -12.43
C VAL A 60 -0.62 4.08 -12.55
N THR A 61 -1.07 5.13 -11.87
CA THR A 61 -2.50 5.50 -11.89
C THR A 61 -2.69 6.98 -12.24
N ASP A 62 -3.63 7.28 -13.14
CA ASP A 62 -4.09 8.67 -13.37
C ASP A 62 -4.82 9.26 -12.14
N SER A 63 -5.09 8.42 -11.14
CA SER A 63 -5.74 8.82 -9.89
C SER A 63 -4.78 9.56 -8.97
N LYS A 64 -5.21 10.73 -8.47
CA LYS A 64 -4.43 11.64 -7.61
C LYS A 64 -4.23 11.10 -6.20
N GLY A 65 -3.50 10.00 -6.08
CA GLY A 65 -3.03 9.53 -4.79
C GLY A 65 -1.96 10.44 -4.20
N LYS A 66 -1.60 10.19 -2.95
CA LYS A 66 -0.50 10.88 -2.28
C LYS A 66 0.14 10.05 -1.17
N PRO A 67 1.43 10.31 -0.87
CA PRO A 67 2.08 9.75 0.30
C PRO A 67 1.36 10.15 1.59
N THR A 68 1.39 9.25 2.57
CA THR A 68 0.85 9.51 3.90
C THR A 68 1.91 10.04 4.87
N ARG A 69 1.49 10.54 6.03
CA ARG A 69 2.42 11.03 7.06
C ARG A 69 3.37 9.92 7.52
N HIS A 70 4.61 10.29 7.79
CA HIS A 70 5.63 9.38 8.32
C HIS A 70 5.37 9.06 9.79
N THR A 71 4.53 8.06 10.03
CA THR A 71 4.34 7.44 11.34
C THR A 71 5.17 6.15 11.44
N TYR A 72 5.49 5.77 12.67
CA TYR A 72 6.16 4.51 12.97
C TYR A 72 5.37 3.78 14.06
N GLY A 73 4.82 2.63 13.71
CA GLY A 73 4.08 1.77 14.62
C GLY A 73 3.92 0.37 14.03
N LEU A 74 3.02 -0.41 14.63
CA LEU A 74 2.72 -1.75 14.14
C LEU A 74 2.05 -1.72 12.75
N TYR A 75 1.21 -0.72 12.52
CA TYR A 75 0.49 -0.50 11.27
C TYR A 75 0.86 0.87 10.73
N ASN A 76 1.33 0.90 9.49
CA ASN A 76 1.83 2.11 8.86
C ASN A 76 1.09 2.31 7.54
N SER A 77 0.37 3.42 7.43
CA SER A 77 -0.12 3.87 6.13
C SER A 77 1.07 4.24 5.26
N LEU A 78 1.05 3.89 3.98
CA LEU A 78 2.12 4.22 3.03
C LEU A 78 1.63 5.29 2.07
N TYR A 79 0.53 5.02 1.39
CA TYR A 79 -0.01 5.85 0.32
C TYR A 79 -1.53 5.82 0.34
N LYS A 80 -2.19 6.88 -0.14
CA LYS A 80 -3.66 6.95 -0.14
C LYS A 80 -4.26 7.69 -1.33
N TRP A 81 -5.47 7.32 -1.68
CA TRP A 81 -6.35 7.99 -2.64
C TRP A 81 -7.61 8.46 -1.91
N SER A 82 -7.97 9.72 -2.10
CA SER A 82 -9.16 10.31 -1.47
C SER A 82 -10.28 10.41 -2.50
N PHE A 83 -11.48 9.98 -2.13
CA PHE A 83 -12.69 10.03 -2.95
C PHE A 83 -13.71 10.98 -2.32
N ASP A 84 -14.34 11.85 -3.12
CA ASP A 84 -15.46 12.64 -2.62
C ASP A 84 -16.78 11.90 -2.92
N PHE A 85 -17.41 11.37 -1.88
CA PHE A 85 -18.67 10.62 -2.02
C PHE A 85 -19.87 11.49 -2.41
N LYS A 86 -19.73 12.83 -2.36
CA LYS A 86 -20.75 13.76 -2.85
C LYS A 86 -20.64 13.98 -4.36
N GLU A 87 -19.42 13.89 -4.89
CA GLU A 87 -19.10 14.23 -6.28
C GLU A 87 -18.86 12.98 -7.15
N CYS A 88 -18.68 11.81 -6.54
CA CYS A 88 -18.43 10.55 -7.25
C CYS A 88 -19.47 9.49 -6.88
N GLU A 89 -20.00 8.79 -7.88
CA GLU A 89 -20.86 7.65 -7.63
C GLU A 89 -20.09 6.51 -6.97
N PHE A 90 -20.74 5.81 -6.04
CA PHE A 90 -20.14 4.66 -5.37
C PHE A 90 -19.59 3.61 -6.35
N LYS A 91 -20.29 3.38 -7.47
CA LYS A 91 -19.84 2.45 -8.51
C LYS A 91 -18.50 2.88 -9.12
N ASP A 92 -18.31 4.17 -9.39
CA ASP A 92 -17.07 4.69 -9.97
C ASP A 92 -15.93 4.63 -8.96
N ILE A 93 -16.21 4.90 -7.69
CA ILE A 93 -15.25 4.73 -6.60
C ILE A 93 -14.78 3.28 -6.52
N MET A 94 -15.71 2.32 -6.57
CA MET A 94 -15.35 0.89 -6.54
C MET A 94 -14.58 0.45 -7.79
N ASN A 95 -14.91 0.97 -8.97
CA ASN A 95 -14.15 0.72 -10.19
C ASN A 95 -12.71 1.26 -10.08
N ASN A 96 -12.55 2.46 -9.51
CA ASN A 96 -11.24 3.06 -9.27
C ASN A 96 -10.42 2.25 -8.27
N VAL A 97 -11.03 1.86 -7.14
CA VAL A 97 -10.39 0.98 -6.14
C VAL A 97 -9.93 -0.32 -6.78
N GLN A 98 -10.81 -0.97 -7.56
CA GLN A 98 -10.47 -2.21 -8.25
C GLN A 98 -9.29 -2.00 -9.20
N SER A 99 -9.33 -0.96 -10.04
CA SER A 99 -8.23 -0.60 -10.96
C SER A 99 -6.90 -0.35 -10.22
N ILE A 100 -6.93 0.41 -9.12
CA ILE A 100 -5.75 0.67 -8.27
C ILE A 100 -5.19 -0.65 -7.74
N THR A 101 -6.03 -1.48 -7.12
CA THR A 101 -5.58 -2.77 -6.57
C THR A 101 -5.09 -3.72 -7.65
N ASP A 102 -5.71 -3.70 -8.83
CA ASP A 102 -5.33 -4.59 -9.92
C ASP A 102 -3.98 -4.25 -10.51
N THR A 103 -3.64 -2.97 -10.53
CA THR A 103 -2.39 -2.50 -11.09
C THR A 103 -1.25 -2.53 -10.06
N ILE A 104 -1.50 -2.15 -8.81
CA ILE A 104 -0.45 -2.02 -7.79
C ILE A 104 -0.11 -3.36 -7.14
N HIS A 105 -1.07 -4.26 -6.93
CA HIS A 105 -0.81 -5.51 -6.20
C HIS A 105 0.28 -6.38 -6.87
N PRO A 106 0.27 -6.62 -8.21
CA PRO A 106 1.35 -7.36 -8.86
C PRO A 106 2.72 -6.67 -8.74
N LEU A 107 2.74 -5.33 -8.70
CA LEU A 107 3.99 -4.58 -8.52
C LEU A 107 4.54 -4.74 -7.09
N LEU A 108 3.67 -4.82 -6.09
CA LEU A 108 4.08 -5.13 -4.71
C LEU A 108 4.64 -6.57 -4.61
N GLU A 109 4.04 -7.52 -5.33
CA GLU A 109 4.56 -8.90 -5.40
C GLU A 109 5.97 -8.95 -6.01
N GLN A 110 6.19 -8.21 -7.09
CA GLN A 110 7.48 -8.09 -7.76
C GLN A 110 8.53 -7.41 -6.87
N TYR A 111 8.17 -6.28 -6.25
CA TYR A 111 9.06 -5.51 -5.37
C TYR A 111 9.64 -6.36 -4.23
N GLY A 112 8.80 -7.18 -3.58
CA GLY A 112 9.27 -8.07 -2.51
C GLY A 112 10.11 -9.25 -3.01
N THR A 113 9.97 -9.64 -4.28
CA THR A 113 10.83 -10.68 -4.90
C THR A 113 12.21 -10.12 -5.21
N GLU A 114 12.30 -8.93 -5.82
CA GLU A 114 13.57 -8.25 -6.12
C GLU A 114 14.35 -7.87 -4.86
N SER A 115 13.63 -7.56 -3.76
CA SER A 115 14.24 -7.28 -2.46
C SER A 115 14.94 -8.50 -1.85
N ARG A 116 14.63 -9.73 -2.29
CA ARG A 116 15.26 -10.97 -1.81
C ARG A 116 16.48 -11.39 -2.62
N GLU A 117 16.60 -10.94 -3.87
CA GLU A 117 17.70 -11.35 -4.77
C GLU A 117 18.97 -10.49 -4.62
N ASN A 118 18.89 -9.37 -3.87
CA ASN A 118 19.99 -8.44 -3.65
C ASN A 118 20.70 -8.59 -2.29
N ASP A 119 20.37 -9.63 -1.51
CA ASP A 119 21.00 -10.02 -0.24
C ASP A 119 21.94 -11.25 -0.42
#